data_AF-A0A914WEE8-F1
#
_entry.id   AF-A0A914WEE8-F1
#
_cell.length_a   1.000
_cell.length_b   1.000
_cell.length_c   1.000
_cell.angle_alpha   90.00
_cell.angle_beta   90.00
_cell.angle_gamma   90.00
#
_symmetry.space_group_name_H-M   'P 1'
#
loop_
_entity.id
_entity.type
_entity.pdbx_description
1 polymer ?
#
loop_
_entity_poly.entity_id
_entity_poly.type
_entity_poly.pdbx_seq_one_letter_code
_entity_poly.pdbx_strand_id
1 'polypeptide(L)'
;MMKTLLLVVAASLQLCTAYKILVYSPGFSNSNLMFNGRIADPLINAARILTVDVDLKEKWAKAFEKLYDVAFKGTPVSVFDFVDFQKLSVETCHAQLKRKDVMDVLRAEKFDLAISETMEFCSFGLFHHLNIPSNIVVSPGPLMDFMADAFGFPAAASHVPS
;
A
#
# COMPACT_ATOMS: atom_id res chain seq x y z
N MET A 1 47.25 -11.61 15.69
CA MET A 1 46.19 -12.64 15.77
C MET A 1 44.90 -12.11 16.44
N MET A 2 44.95 -11.62 17.69
CA MET A 2 43.76 -11.11 18.41
C MET A 2 43.12 -9.84 17.79
N LYS A 3 43.92 -8.90 17.27
CA LYS A 3 43.42 -7.70 16.56
C LYS A 3 42.71 -8.04 15.24
N THR A 4 43.21 -9.06 14.52
CA THR A 4 42.62 -9.56 13.28
C THR A 4 41.26 -10.21 13.54
N LEU A 5 41.15 -10.99 14.62
CA LEU A 5 39.89 -11.60 15.05
C LEU A 5 38.84 -10.55 15.43
N LEU A 6 39.24 -9.50 16.16
CA LEU A 6 38.36 -8.38 16.53
C LEU A 6 37.85 -7.60 15.31
N LEU A 7 38.70 -7.38 14.29
CA LEU A 7 38.31 -6.71 13.06
C LEU A 7 37.33 -7.55 12.22
N VAL A 8 37.54 -8.87 12.16
CA VAL A 8 36.61 -9.79 11.47
C VAL A 8 35.26 -9.85 12.18
N VAL A 9 35.25 -9.92 13.52
CA VAL A 9 34.00 -9.91 14.30
C VAL A 9 33.25 -8.58 14.13
N ALA A 10 33.95 -7.44 14.22
CA ALA A 10 33.35 -6.12 14.00
C ALA A 10 32.80 -5.94 12.57
N ALA A 11 33.50 -6.45 11.55
CA ALA A 11 33.02 -6.44 10.17
C ALA A 11 31.80 -7.36 9.98
N SER A 12 31.75 -8.51 10.67
CA SER A 12 30.58 -9.40 10.63
C SER A 12 29.34 -8.83 11.34
N LEU A 13 29.53 -7.97 12.36
CA LEU A 13 28.43 -7.26 13.03
C LEU A 13 27.79 -6.17 12.14
N GLN A 14 28.51 -5.63 11.15
CA GLN A 14 27.99 -4.63 10.20
C GLN A 14 27.09 -5.23 9.11
N LEU A 15 27.09 -6.56 8.94
CA LEU A 15 26.22 -7.28 8.00
C LEU A 15 24.84 -7.65 8.60
N CYS A 16 24.61 -7.36 9.89
CA CYS A 16 23.36 -7.67 10.60
C CYS A 16 22.32 -6.52 10.55
N THR A 17 22.27 -5.74 9.47
CA THR A 17 21.18 -4.76 9.33
C THR A 17 19.88 -5.51 9.02
N ALA A 18 18.92 -5.44 9.94
CA ALA A 18 17.60 -6.01 9.73
C ALA A 18 16.91 -5.29 8.55
N TYR A 19 16.31 -6.06 7.66
CA TYR A 19 15.52 -5.55 6.54
C TYR A 19 14.34 -4.74 7.07
N LYS A 20 14.20 -3.48 6.63
CA LYS A 20 13.12 -2.60 7.06
C LYS A 20 11.98 -2.64 6.06
N ILE A 21 10.86 -3.21 6.47
CA ILE A 21 9.67 -3.34 5.62
C ILE A 21 8.63 -2.30 6.05
N LEU A 22 8.05 -1.57 5.11
CA LEU A 22 6.89 -0.70 5.33
C LEU A 22 5.63 -1.42 4.87
N VAL A 23 4.64 -1.58 5.75
CA VAL A 23 3.28 -1.96 5.34
C VAL A 23 2.41 -0.72 5.40
N TYR A 24 2.08 -0.19 4.23
CA TYR A 24 1.30 1.02 4.06
C TYR A 24 -0.18 0.68 3.86
N SER A 25 -1.00 0.98 4.87
CA SER A 25 -2.44 0.68 4.85
C SER A 25 -3.26 1.94 5.14
N PRO A 26 -3.69 2.67 4.12
CA PRO A 26 -4.64 3.77 4.28
C PRO A 26 -6.00 3.26 4.80
N GLY A 27 -6.57 3.95 5.80
CA GLY A 27 -7.76 3.48 6.53
C GLY A 27 -9.11 3.68 5.82
N PHE A 28 -9.28 3.17 4.60
CA PHE A 28 -10.51 3.36 3.81
C PHE A 28 -11.69 2.51 4.27
N SER A 29 -11.41 1.25 4.62
CA SER A 29 -12.41 0.24 4.95
C SER A 29 -11.84 -0.76 5.96
N ASN A 30 -12.72 -1.39 6.73
CA ASN A 30 -12.31 -2.39 7.71
C ASN A 30 -11.71 -3.63 7.05
N SER A 31 -12.23 -4.08 5.90
CA SER A 31 -11.70 -5.26 5.20
C SER A 31 -10.25 -5.06 4.75
N ASN A 32 -9.93 -3.87 4.24
CA ASN A 32 -8.59 -3.52 3.80
C ASN A 32 -7.61 -3.45 4.97
N LEU A 33 -8.03 -2.82 6.07
CA LEU A 33 -7.24 -2.78 7.30
C LEU A 33 -6.96 -4.19 7.84
N MET A 34 -7.96 -5.08 7.83
CA MET A 34 -7.80 -6.47 8.26
C MET A 34 -6.88 -7.27 7.33
N PHE A 35 -7.00 -7.10 6.01
CA PHE A 35 -6.14 -7.77 5.04
C PHE A 35 -4.67 -7.36 5.21
N ASN A 36 -4.39 -6.05 5.28
CA ASN A 36 -3.05 -5.54 5.49
C ASN A 36 -2.51 -5.88 6.88
N GLY A 37 -3.36 -5.88 7.91
CA GLY A 37 -3.01 -6.34 9.26
C GLY A 37 -2.50 -7.78 9.24
N ARG A 38 -3.20 -8.69 8.55
CA ARG A 38 -2.78 -10.09 8.40
C ARG A 38 -1.48 -10.27 7.63
N ILE A 39 -1.16 -9.38 6.69
CA ILE A 39 0.15 -9.35 6.02
C ILE A 39 1.24 -8.88 6.99
N ALA A 40 0.90 -7.93 7.84
CA ALA A 40 1.86 -7.32 8.74
C ALA A 40 2.12 -8.11 10.03
N ASP A 41 1.16 -8.89 10.52
CA ASP A 41 1.29 -9.66 11.76
C ASP A 41 2.54 -10.57 11.79
N PRO A 42 2.85 -11.36 10.74
CA PRO A 42 4.08 -12.16 10.69
C PRO A 42 5.34 -11.31 10.60
N LEU A 43 5.19 -10.06 10.13
CA LEU A 43 6.29 -9.13 9.88
C LEU A 43 6.49 -8.15 11.05
N ILE A 44 5.71 -8.18 12.13
CA ILE A 44 5.70 -7.16 13.19
C ILE A 44 7.08 -6.86 13.79
N ASN A 45 7.99 -7.85 13.79
CA ASN A 45 9.37 -7.70 14.28
C ASN A 45 10.36 -7.13 13.25
N ALA A 46 9.98 -7.05 11.97
CA ALA A 46 10.79 -6.58 10.85
C ALA A 46 10.13 -5.44 10.05
N ALA A 47 8.85 -5.15 10.30
CA ALA A 47 8.04 -4.24 9.51
C ALA A 47 7.38 -3.17 10.38
N ARG A 48 7.40 -1.94 9.87
CA ARG A 48 6.61 -0.85 10.41
C ARG A 48 5.27 -0.80 9.67
N ILE A 49 4.19 -0.96 10.41
CA ILE A 49 2.84 -0.76 9.91
C ILE A 49 2.50 0.71 10.04
N LEU A 50 2.14 1.34 8.94
CA LEU A 50 1.61 2.69 8.95
C LEU A 50 0.16 2.67 8.48
N THR A 51 -0.74 2.91 9.42
CA THR A 51 -2.12 3.26 9.15
C THR A 51 -2.28 4.77 9.18
N VAL A 52 -2.54 5.36 8.01
CA VAL A 52 -2.87 6.78 7.92
C VAL A 52 -4.39 6.90 7.85
N ASP A 53 -5.00 7.12 9.01
CA ASP A 53 -6.40 7.50 9.10
C ASP A 53 -6.54 8.95 8.64
N VAL A 54 -7.50 9.18 7.75
CA VAL A 54 -7.92 10.49 7.27
C VAL A 54 -9.41 10.59 7.49
N ASP A 55 -9.88 11.76 7.88
CA ASP A 55 -11.30 12.01 8.15
C ASP A 55 -12.11 12.12 6.85
N LEU A 56 -12.15 11.01 6.11
CA LEU A 56 -12.88 10.82 4.85
C LEU A 56 -13.72 9.53 4.90
N LYS A 57 -13.87 8.90 6.07
CA LYS A 57 -14.59 7.64 6.25
C LYS A 57 -16.02 7.71 5.74
N GLU A 58 -16.72 8.82 5.98
CA GLU A 58 -18.09 8.99 5.48
C GLU A 58 -18.15 9.05 3.95
N LYS A 59 -17.18 9.73 3.31
CA LYS A 59 -17.09 9.79 1.84
C LYS A 59 -16.78 8.42 1.25
N TRP A 60 -15.85 7.68 1.86
CA TRP A 60 -15.53 6.30 1.46
C TRP A 60 -16.71 5.35 1.66
N ALA A 61 -17.47 5.48 2.75
CA ALA A 61 -18.68 4.68 2.96
C ALA A 61 -19.70 4.88 1.84
N LYS A 62 -19.97 6.13 1.45
CA LYS A 62 -20.88 6.46 0.33
C LYS A 62 -20.36 5.92 -1.01
N ALA A 63 -19.06 6.02 -1.26
CA ALA A 63 -18.44 5.49 -2.47
C ALA A 63 -18.57 3.95 -2.55
N PHE A 64 -18.35 3.25 -1.43
CA PHE A 64 -18.50 1.80 -1.37
C PHE A 64 -19.95 1.33 -1.45
N GLU A 65 -20.90 2.07 -0.88
CA GLU A 65 -22.33 1.77 -1.04
C GLU A 65 -22.75 1.83 -2.52
N LYS A 66 -22.27 2.83 -3.25
CA LYS A 66 -22.50 2.96 -4.69
C LYS A 66 -21.85 1.81 -5.49
N LEU A 67 -20.61 1.45 -5.15
CA LEU A 67 -19.93 0.29 -5.74
C LEU A 67 -20.68 -1.02 -5.47
N TYR A 68 -21.25 -1.17 -4.27
CA TYR A 68 -22.07 -2.33 -3.90
C TYR A 68 -23.33 -2.39 -4.76
N ASP A 69 -24.02 -1.27 -4.95
CA ASP A 69 -25.22 -1.20 -5.79
C ASP A 69 -24.93 -1.51 -7.27
N VAL A 70 -23.76 -1.10 -7.77
CA VAL A 70 -23.28 -1.48 -9.11
C VAL A 70 -23.02 -2.99 -9.18
N ALA A 71 -22.23 -3.52 -8.25
CA ALA A 71 -21.77 -4.90 -8.28
C ALA A 71 -22.89 -5.92 -8.05
N PHE A 72 -23.85 -5.62 -7.16
CA PHE A 72 -24.83 -6.60 -6.68
C PHE A 72 -26.28 -6.30 -7.08
N LYS A 73 -26.62 -5.04 -7.40
CA LYS A 73 -27.98 -4.67 -7.84
C LYS A 73 -28.08 -4.39 -9.35
N GLY A 74 -26.97 -4.50 -10.08
CA GLY A 74 -26.94 -4.25 -11.53
C GLY A 74 -27.15 -2.77 -11.88
N THR A 75 -26.83 -1.87 -10.95
CA THR A 75 -26.94 -0.43 -11.19
C THR A 75 -25.94 -0.03 -12.29
N PRO A 76 -26.36 0.66 -13.36
CA PRO A 76 -25.44 1.12 -14.38
C PRO A 76 -24.39 2.06 -13.77
N VAL A 77 -23.11 1.76 -13.98
CA VAL A 77 -22.02 2.64 -13.57
C VAL A 77 -21.84 3.74 -14.62
N SER A 78 -21.74 4.99 -14.18
CA SER A 78 -21.47 6.12 -15.05
C SER A 78 -19.97 6.46 -15.06
N VAL A 79 -19.49 7.08 -16.14
CA VAL A 79 -18.11 7.62 -16.18
C VAL A 79 -17.87 8.62 -15.03
N PHE A 80 -18.90 9.35 -14.61
CA PHE A 80 -18.80 10.28 -13.49
C PHE A 80 -18.56 9.58 -12.16
N ASP A 81 -19.05 8.34 -12.00
CA ASP A 81 -18.86 7.56 -10.78
C ASP A 81 -17.39 7.17 -10.60
N PHE A 82 -16.73 6.79 -11.70
CA PHE A 82 -15.29 6.55 -11.71
C PHE A 82 -14.49 7.82 -11.44
N VAL A 83 -14.91 8.96 -12.00
CA VAL A 83 -14.27 10.25 -11.75
C VAL A 83 -14.40 10.64 -10.28
N ASP A 84 -15.55 10.41 -9.64
CA ASP A 84 -15.76 10.71 -8.23
C ASP A 84 -14.93 9.80 -7.33
N PHE A 85 -14.82 8.50 -7.65
CA PHE A 85 -13.92 7.58 -6.96
C PHE A 85 -12.46 8.04 -7.06
N GLN A 86 -12.00 8.41 -8.26
CA GLN A 86 -10.65 8.91 -8.48
C GLN A 86 -10.38 10.20 -7.70
N LYS A 87 -11.33 11.15 -7.65
CA LYS A 87 -11.21 12.37 -6.85
C LYS A 87 -11.08 12.06 -5.37
N LEU A 88 -11.85 11.11 -4.85
CA LEU A 88 -11.78 10.71 -3.45
C LEU A 88 -10.43 10.07 -3.09
N SER A 89 -9.86 9.25 -3.98
CA SER A 89 -8.49 8.74 -3.84
C SER A 89 -7.47 9.89 -3.80
N VAL A 90 -7.57 10.86 -4.72
CA VAL A 90 -6.67 12.04 -4.76
C VAL A 90 -6.79 12.89 -3.49
N GLU A 91 -8.01 13.15 -3.00
CA GLU A 91 -8.23 13.86 -1.73
C GLU A 91 -7.60 13.12 -0.56
N THR A 92 -7.73 11.79 -0.51
CA THR A 92 -7.10 10.96 0.52
C THR A 92 -5.59 11.09 0.46
N CYS A 93 -5.00 10.94 -0.73
CA CYS A 93 -3.56 11.10 -0.91
C CYS A 93 -3.06 12.45 -0.41
N HIS A 94 -3.73 13.55 -0.79
CA HIS A 94 -3.36 14.89 -0.32
C HIS A 94 -3.47 15.04 1.20
N ALA A 95 -4.50 14.48 1.83
CA ALA A 95 -4.65 14.51 3.27
C ALA A 95 -3.52 13.75 3.98
N GLN A 96 -3.09 12.62 3.42
CA GLN A 96 -2.00 11.82 3.96
C GLN A 96 -0.64 12.49 3.78
N LEU A 97 -0.35 13.03 2.59
CA LEU A 97 0.93 13.71 2.32
C LEU A 97 1.11 15.00 3.14
N LYS A 98 0.02 15.62 3.63
CA LYS A 98 0.07 16.79 4.51
C LYS A 98 0.44 16.45 5.97
N ARG A 99 0.38 15.17 6.37
CA ARG A 99 0.76 14.68 7.70
C ARG A 99 2.28 14.72 7.90
N LYS A 100 2.82 15.87 8.31
CA LYS A 100 4.28 16.03 8.53
C LYS A 100 4.82 15.06 9.58
N ASP A 101 4.06 14.83 10.66
CA ASP A 101 4.36 13.86 11.71
C ASP A 101 4.68 12.46 11.15
N VAL A 102 3.91 12.03 10.16
CA VAL A 102 4.10 10.74 9.50
C VAL A 102 5.23 10.79 8.48
N MET A 103 5.24 11.81 7.65
CA MET A 103 6.22 11.93 6.57
C MET A 103 7.65 12.04 7.09
N ASP A 104 7.86 12.67 8.25
CA ASP A 104 9.18 12.78 8.86
C ASP A 104 9.67 11.43 9.39
N VAL A 105 8.79 10.62 9.98
CA VAL A 105 9.09 9.22 10.36
C VAL A 105 9.43 8.40 9.12
N LEU A 106 8.61 8.49 8.07
CA LEU A 106 8.83 7.72 6.83
C LEU A 106 10.16 8.04 6.16
N ARG A 107 10.56 9.32 6.12
CA ARG A 107 11.85 9.75 5.56
C ARG A 107 13.03 9.32 6.42
N ALA A 108 12.89 9.33 7.74
CA ALA A 108 13.97 8.98 8.66
C ALA A 108 14.29 7.48 8.65
N GLU A 109 13.29 6.63 8.45
CA GLU A 109 13.43 5.18 8.59
C GLU A 109 14.21 4.50 7.46
N LYS A 110 14.14 5.03 6.22
CA LYS A 110 14.80 4.46 5.02
C LYS A 110 14.47 2.97 4.81
N PHE A 111 13.27 2.69 4.29
CA PHE A 111 12.81 1.31 4.09
C PHE A 111 13.45 0.63 2.88
N ASP A 112 13.69 -0.67 2.99
CA ASP A 112 14.23 -1.52 1.92
C ASP A 112 13.12 -2.08 1.02
N LEU A 113 11.92 -2.25 1.59
CA LEU A 113 10.74 -2.77 0.91
C LEU A 113 9.50 -2.05 1.42
N ALA A 114 8.57 -1.74 0.52
CA ALA A 114 7.23 -1.31 0.89
C ALA A 114 6.15 -2.22 0.31
N ILE A 115 5.08 -2.42 1.08
CA ILE A 115 3.91 -3.18 0.70
C ILE A 115 2.72 -2.24 0.77
N SER A 116 1.94 -2.16 -0.31
CA SER A 116 0.73 -1.35 -0.41
C SER A 116 -0.42 -2.12 -1.01
N GLU A 117 -1.64 -1.67 -0.75
CA GLU A 117 -2.84 -2.18 -1.41
C GLU A 117 -3.11 -1.52 -2.78
N THR A 118 -3.70 -2.29 -3.71
CA THR A 118 -4.07 -1.87 -5.08
C THR A 118 -5.10 -0.74 -5.14
N MET A 119 -5.95 -0.55 -4.12
CA MET A 119 -6.99 0.48 -4.16
C MET A 119 -6.47 1.91 -3.93
N GLU A 120 -5.19 2.10 -3.61
CA GLU A 120 -4.60 3.42 -3.42
C GLU A 120 -3.34 3.67 -4.26
N PHE A 121 -3.48 4.51 -5.27
CA PHE A 121 -2.39 4.88 -6.17
C PHE A 121 -1.37 5.84 -5.54
N CYS A 122 -1.71 6.54 -4.47
CA CYS A 122 -0.77 7.43 -3.76
C CYS A 122 0.49 6.70 -3.27
N SER A 123 0.34 5.41 -2.93
CA SER A 123 1.45 4.56 -2.47
C SER A 123 2.62 4.54 -3.46
N PHE A 124 2.35 4.44 -4.77
CA PHE A 124 3.39 4.45 -5.81
C PHE A 124 4.21 5.75 -5.78
N GLY A 125 3.53 6.89 -5.76
CA GLY A 125 4.17 8.20 -5.71
C GLY A 125 4.92 8.42 -4.40
N LEU A 126 4.34 7.98 -3.28
CA LEU A 126 4.94 8.05 -1.96
C LEU A 126 6.24 7.23 -1.89
N PHE A 127 6.23 5.97 -2.36
CA PHE A 127 7.39 5.10 -2.31
C PHE A 127 8.53 5.62 -3.19
N HIS A 128 8.19 6.15 -4.36
CA HIS A 128 9.14 6.84 -5.22
C HIS A 128 9.75 8.07 -4.52
N HIS A 129 8.92 8.92 -3.90
CA HIS A 129 9.38 10.10 -3.16
C HIS A 129 10.28 9.75 -1.96
N LEU A 130 10.04 8.61 -1.31
CA LEU A 130 10.84 8.10 -0.19
C LEU A 130 12.11 7.35 -0.64
N ASN A 131 12.35 7.21 -1.94
CA ASN A 131 13.46 6.44 -2.52
C ASN A 131 13.49 4.98 -2.03
N ILE A 132 12.32 4.35 -1.89
CA ILE A 132 12.24 2.94 -1.50
C ILE A 132 12.54 2.08 -2.73
N PRO A 133 13.56 1.20 -2.69
CA PRO A 133 14.08 0.54 -3.88
C PRO A 133 13.17 -0.59 -4.39
N SER A 134 12.33 -1.17 -3.54
CA SER A 134 11.42 -2.26 -3.90
C SER A 134 10.03 -2.03 -3.31
N ASN A 135 8.99 -2.31 -4.09
CA ASN A 135 7.62 -2.28 -3.60
C ASN A 135 6.81 -3.49 -4.10
N ILE A 136 5.85 -3.92 -3.30
CA ILE A 136 4.89 -4.98 -3.60
C ILE A 136 3.50 -4.39 -3.48
N VAL A 137 2.66 -4.65 -4.48
CA VAL A 137 1.26 -4.26 -4.47
C VAL A 137 0.41 -5.50 -4.26
N VAL A 138 -0.48 -5.45 -3.27
CA VAL A 138 -1.37 -6.54 -2.90
C VAL A 138 -2.82 -6.13 -3.11
N SER A 139 -3.68 -7.08 -3.46
CA SER A 139 -5.12 -6.84 -3.62
C SER A 139 -5.91 -7.85 -2.78
N PRO A 140 -6.88 -7.41 -1.97
CA PRO A 140 -7.79 -8.32 -1.28
C PRO A 140 -8.83 -8.96 -2.23
N GLY A 141 -9.04 -8.37 -3.42
CA GLY A 141 -9.91 -8.87 -4.48
C GLY A 141 -9.15 -9.23 -5.77
N PRO A 142 -9.85 -9.67 -6.83
CA PRO A 142 -9.21 -9.90 -8.13
C PRO A 142 -8.54 -8.62 -8.62
N LEU A 143 -7.44 -8.79 -9.35
CA LEU A 143 -6.78 -7.66 -10.00
C LEU A 143 -7.74 -7.07 -11.05
N MET A 144 -8.09 -5.80 -10.90
CA MET A 144 -9.00 -5.14 -11.83
C MET A 144 -8.31 -4.95 -13.20
N ASP A 145 -9.05 -5.08 -14.30
CA ASP A 145 -8.48 -5.05 -15.67
C ASP A 145 -7.62 -3.80 -15.93
N PHE A 146 -8.06 -2.64 -15.44
CA PHE A 146 -7.29 -1.39 -15.60
C PHE A 146 -5.95 -1.42 -14.84
N MET A 147 -5.88 -2.13 -13.71
CA MET A 147 -4.64 -2.32 -12.96
C MET A 147 -3.74 -3.34 -13.66
N ALA A 148 -4.33 -4.41 -14.20
CA ALA A 148 -3.60 -5.38 -15.01
C ALA A 148 -2.93 -4.69 -16.20
N ASP A 149 -3.66 -3.86 -16.93
CA ASP A 149 -3.14 -3.05 -18.03
C ASP A 149 -2.04 -2.08 -17.57
N ALA A 150 -2.28 -1.32 -16.50
CA ALA A 150 -1.30 -0.37 -15.95
C ALA A 150 0.01 -1.02 -15.49
N PHE A 151 -0.04 -2.25 -14.97
CA PHE A 151 1.13 -3.02 -14.57
C PHE A 151 1.74 -3.84 -15.71
N GLY A 152 1.14 -3.82 -16.90
CA GLY A 152 1.58 -4.61 -18.05
C GLY A 152 1.37 -6.11 -17.88
N PHE A 153 0.43 -6.52 -17.01
CA PHE A 153 0.03 -7.92 -16.94
C PHE A 153 -0.67 -8.31 -18.24
N PRO A 154 -0.30 -9.44 -18.85
CA PRO A 154 -1.03 -9.94 -20.00
C PRO A 154 -2.47 -10.23 -19.56
N ALA A 155 -3.45 -9.61 -20.21
CA ALA A 155 -4.86 -9.97 -20.11
C ALA A 155 -5.08 -11.35 -20.76
N ALA A 156 -4.45 -12.38 -20.21
CA ALA A 156 -4.55 -13.73 -20.72
C ALA A 156 -5.93 -14.25 -20.36
N ALA A 157 -6.71 -14.64 -21.37
CA ALA A 157 -8.04 -15.21 -21.23
C ALA A 157 -8.09 -16.39 -20.23
N SER A 158 -6.96 -17.04 -19.96
CA SER A 158 -6.81 -18.08 -18.94
C SER A 158 -7.07 -17.62 -17.48
N HIS A 159 -7.09 -16.32 -17.20
CA HIS A 159 -7.34 -15.77 -15.86
C HIS A 159 -8.81 -15.36 -15.65
N VAL A 160 -9.64 -15.41 -16.70
CA VAL A 160 -11.07 -15.10 -16.63
C VAL A 160 -11.82 -16.44 -16.62
N PRO A 161 -12.42 -16.87 -15.48
CA PRO A 161 -13.24 -18.07 -15.46
C PRO A 161 -14.43 -17.91 -16.42
N SER A 162 -14.64 -18.91 -17.27
CA SER A 162 -15.81 -19.02 -18.15
C SER A 162 -17.11 -19.21 -17.38
#